data_AF-A0A7V6IQ24-F1
#
_entry.id   AF-A0A7V6IQ24-F1
#
_cell.length_a   1.000
_cell.length_b   1.000
_cell.length_c   1.000
_cell.angle_alpha   90.00
_cell.angle_beta   90.00
_cell.angle_gamma   90.00
#
_symmetry.space_group_name_H-M   'P 1'
#
loop_
_entity.id
_entity.type
_entity.pdbx_description
1 polymer ?
#
loop_
_entity_poly.entity_id
_entity_poly.type
_entity_poly.pdbx_seq_one_letter_code
_entity_poly.pdbx_strand_id
1 'polypeptide(L)' 'MRKLLNTLFITNSDVYLGVEEENILIRENGKLRARFPLRNIENIVIFNYNGISPATMRKCM' A
#
# COMPACT_ATOMS: atom_id res chain seq x y z
N MET A 1 -18.15 -3.25 19.86
CA MET A 1 -17.23 -3.53 18.73
C MET A 1 -16.74 -2.20 18.16
N ARG A 2 -15.43 -1.95 18.16
CA ARG A 2 -14.85 -0.73 17.59
C ARG A 2 -14.34 -1.03 16.20
N LYS A 3 -14.68 -0.18 15.23
CA LYS A 3 -14.15 -0.21 13.87
C LYS A 3 -12.69 0.26 13.95
N LEU A 4 -11.74 -0.68 13.94
CA LEU A 4 -10.32 -0.35 13.83
C LEU A 4 -10.07 -0.01 12.37
N LEU A 5 -9.98 1.28 12.08
CA LEU A 5 -9.66 1.80 10.74
C LEU A 5 -8.19 1.44 10.45
N ASN A 6 -7.92 0.20 10.03
CA ASN A 6 -6.60 -0.25 9.63
C ASN A 6 -6.21 0.42 8.31
N THR A 7 -5.93 1.71 8.39
CA THR A 7 -5.63 2.59 7.27
C THR A 7 -4.12 2.75 7.16
N LEU A 8 -3.57 2.41 6.00
CA LEU A 8 -2.16 2.61 5.72
C LEU A 8 -1.95 4.02 5.14
N PHE A 9 -1.28 4.88 5.89
CA PHE A 9 -0.89 6.22 5.43
C PHE A 9 0.53 6.19 4.86
N ILE A 10 0.65 6.51 3.58
CA ILE A 10 1.93 6.61 2.87
C ILE A 10 2.28 8.09 2.73
N THR A 11 3.12 8.59 3.63
CA THR A 11 3.53 10.00 3.71
C THR A 11 4.88 10.29 3.05
N ASN A 12 5.69 9.25 2.80
CA ASN A 12 6.99 9.39 2.16
C ASN A 12 6.84 9.51 0.63
N SER A 13 7.51 10.49 0.01
CA SER A 13 7.44 10.72 -1.44
C SER A 13 8.18 9.68 -2.27
N ASP A 14 9.20 9.03 -1.70
CA ASP A 14 10.17 8.21 -2.45
C ASP A 14 9.84 6.72 -2.40
N VAL A 15 8.61 6.38 -2.02
CA VAL A 15 8.15 4.99 -1.93
C VAL A 15 7.16 4.64 -3.04
N TYR A 16 7.28 3.42 -3.53
CA TYR A 16 6.45 2.83 -4.56
C TYR A 16 5.63 1.66 -4.01
N LEU A 17 4.36 1.57 -4.42
CA LEU A 17 3.41 0.57 -3.96
C LEU A 17 3.19 -0.51 -5.01
N GLY A 18 3.56 -1.73 -4.66
CA GLY A 18 3.28 -2.93 -5.45
C GLY A 18 2.31 -3.87 -4.74
N VAL A 19 1.75 -4.82 -5.47
CA VAL A 19 0.95 -5.90 -4.91
C VAL A 19 1.41 -7.23 -5.49
N GLU A 20 1.67 -8.20 -4.61
CA GLU A 20 1.97 -9.60 -4.95
C GLU A 20 1.11 -10.51 -4.07
N GLU A 21 0.42 -11.50 -4.66
CA GLU A 21 -0.19 -12.64 -3.94
C GLU A 21 -1.08 -12.32 -2.72
N GLU A 22 -1.65 -11.12 -2.63
CA GLU A 22 -2.49 -10.59 -1.50
C GLU A 22 -1.75 -9.75 -0.46
N ASN A 23 -0.51 -9.38 -0.73
CA ASN A 23 0.25 -8.45 0.09
C ASN A 23 0.49 -7.14 -0.65
N ILE A 24 0.39 -6.02 0.08
CA ILE A 24 0.93 -4.75 -0.37
C ILE A 24 2.42 -4.68 -0.04
N LEU A 25 3.21 -4.24 -1.01
CA LEU A 25 4.64 -4.08 -0.92
C LEU A 25 4.96 -2.60 -0.99
N ILE A 26 5.73 -2.13 -0.03
CA ILE A 26 6.31 -0.79 -0.05
C ILE A 26 7.76 -0.95 -0.47
N ARG A 27 8.13 -0.38 -1.62
CA ARG A 27 9.50 -0.35 -2.11
C ARG A 27 10.05 1.06 -2.02
N GLU A 28 11.27 1.21 -1.57
CA GLU A 28 11.99 2.49 -1.53
C GLU A 28 13.33 2.27 -2.22
N ASN A 29 13.67 3.11 -3.21
CA ASN A 29 14.90 2.97 -4.01
C ASN A 29 15.09 1.55 -4.59
N GLY A 30 14.00 0.91 -5.04
CA GLY A 30 14.00 -0.44 -5.60
C GLY A 30 14.10 -1.58 -4.57
N LYS A 31 14.32 -1.28 -3.29
CA LYS A 31 14.42 -2.28 -2.21
C LYS A 31 13.08 -2.44 -1.50
N LEU A 32 12.77 -3.65 -1.06
CA LEU A 32 11.59 -3.92 -0.24
C LEU A 32 11.78 -3.31 1.15
N ARG A 33 10.94 -2.33 1.50
CA ARG A 33 10.95 -1.67 2.80
C ARG A 33 9.97 -2.33 3.77
N ALA A 34 8.78 -2.68 3.30
CA ALA A 34 7.75 -3.32 4.11
C ALA A 34 6.77 -4.13 3.27
N ARG A 35 6.12 -5.10 3.91
CA ARG A 35 5.06 -5.94 3.34
C ARG A 35 3.92 -6.05 4.35
N PHE A 36 2.68 -5.85 3.90
CA PHE A 36 1.50 -6.03 4.74
C PHE A 36 0.44 -6.89 4.01
N PRO A 37 -0.29 -7.78 4.72
CA PRO A 37 -1.42 -8.49 4.14
C PRO A 37 -2.56 -7.51 3.81
N LEU A 38 -3.09 -7.55 2.59
CA LEU A 38 -4.22 -6.71 2.17
C LEU A 38 -5.47 -6.99 3.00
N ARG A 39 -5.69 -8.24 3.43
CA ARG A 39 -6.82 -8.62 4.30
C ARG A 39 -6.88 -7.81 5.59
N ASN A 40 -5.74 -7.32 6.07
CA ASN A 40 -5.66 -6.58 7.32
C ASN A 40 -5.82 -5.07 7.13
N ILE A 41 -5.85 -4.57 5.89
CA ILE A 41 -5.88 -3.15 5.55
C ILE A 41 -7.25 -2.82 4.97
N GLU A 42 -7.95 -1.85 5.57
CA GLU A 42 -9.25 -1.39 5.09
C GLU A 42 -9.13 -0.23 4.11
N ASN A 43 -8.13 0.65 4.28
CA ASN A 43 -7.92 1.82 3.44
C ASN A 43 -6.44 2.08 3.23
N ILE A 44 -6.08 2.66 2.08
CA ILE A 44 -4.71 3.11 1.81
C ILE A 44 -4.81 4.57 1.35
N VAL A 45 -4.13 5.46 2.06
CA VAL A 45 -4.10 6.89 1.76
C VAL A 45 -2.67 7.27 1.39
N ILE A 46 -2.51 7.80 0.19
CA ILE A 46 -1.21 8.12 -0.39
C ILE A 46 -1.13 9.63 -0.57
N PHE A 47 -0.12 10.25 0.07
CA PHE A 47 0.11 11.69 -0.01
C PHE A 47 1.14 12.07 -1.07
N ASN A 48 1.68 11.09 -1.80
CA ASN A 48 2.70 11.30 -2.83
C ASN A 48 2.11 11.24 -4.25
N TYR A 49 2.83 11.83 -5.21
CA TYR A 49 2.46 11.85 -6.63
C TYR A 49 2.95 10.60 -7.39
N ASN A 50 3.79 9.78 -6.73
CA ASN A 50 4.32 8.54 -7.30
C ASN A 50 3.19 7.49 -7.31
N GLY A 51 2.48 7.47 -8.43
CA GLY A 51 1.27 6.70 -8.64
C GLY A 51 1.39 5.22 -8.28
N ILE A 52 0.25 4.68 -7.83
CA ILE A 52 0.06 3.26 -7.56
C ILE A 52 0.29 2.45 -8.85
N SER A 53 0.88 1.25 -8.73
CA SER A 53 1.00 0.37 -9.90
C SER A 53 -0.40 -0.03 -10.43
N PRO A 54 -0.62 -0.15 -11.74
CA PRO A 54 -1.90 -0.61 -12.29
C PRO A 54 -2.37 -1.97 -11.74
N ALA A 55 -1.42 -2.85 -11.37
CA ALA A 55 -1.72 -4.12 -10.73
C ALA A 55 -2.26 -3.95 -9.31
N THR A 56 -1.73 -2.99 -8.55
CA THR A 56 -2.24 -2.62 -7.23
C THR A 56 -3.66 -2.05 -7.33
N MET A 57 -3.90 -1.16 -8.30
CA MET A 57 -5.22 -0.57 -8.52
C MET A 57 -6.30 -1.62 -8.77
N ARG A 58 -6.01 -2.66 -9.57
CA ARG A 58 -6.93 -3.77 -9.84
C ARG A 58 -7.28 -4.63 -8.63
N LYS A 59 -6.43 -4.68 -7.60
CA LYS A 59 -6.74 -5.42 -6.35
C LYS A 59 -7.55 -4.60 -5.37
N CYS A 60 -7.63 -3.28 -5.56
CA CYS A 60 -8.41 -2.38 -4.71
C CYS A 60 -9.82 -2.09 -5.26
N MET A 61 -10.10 -2.44 -6.52
CA MET A 61 -11.44 -2.48 -7.12
C MET A 61 -12.11 -3.82 -6.83
#